data_AF-A0A260YVT2-F1
#
_entry.id   AF-A0A260YVT2-F1
#
_cell.length_a   1.000
_cell.length_b   1.000
_cell.length_c   1.000
_cell.angle_alpha   90.00
_cell.angle_beta   90.00
_cell.angle_gamma   90.00
#
_symmetry.space_group_name_H-M   'P 1'
#
loop_
_entity.id
_entity.type
_entity.pdbx_description
1 polymer ?
#
loop_
_entity_poly.entity_id
_entity_poly.type
_entity_poly.pdbx_seq_one_letter_code
_entity_poly.pdbx_strand_id
1 'polypeptide(L)'
;MYNNLNALVLFLPLMLFNGEFGAVFYFDNLFDTTFWILMTFGGIFGFMMGYVTGWQIQATSPLTHNISGTAKAAAQTVMAVMWYSEVKTMLWWTSNFVVLFGSAAYTYVQKRVMDKKNSGASPVSQAKSDEIKLLGRDGEAEESV
;
A
#
# COMPACT_ATOMS: atom_id res chain seq x y z
N MET A 1 -0.18 16.27 4.45
CA MET A 1 -0.17 17.33 3.41
C MET A 1 1.20 17.97 3.21
N TYR A 2 2.10 17.97 4.20
CA TYR A 2 3.47 18.47 4.03
C TYR A 2 4.24 17.84 2.85
N ASN A 3 3.98 16.55 2.56
CA ASN A 3 4.62 15.87 1.42
C ASN A 3 4.29 16.51 0.06
N ASN A 4 3.04 16.96 -0.17
CA ASN A 4 2.65 17.60 -1.44
C ASN A 4 3.27 19.01 -1.58
N LEU A 5 3.39 19.75 -0.47
CA LEU A 5 4.03 21.06 -0.47
C LEU A 5 5.55 20.93 -0.73
N ASN A 6 6.20 19.97 -0.08
CA ASN A 6 7.61 19.67 -0.32
C ASN A 6 7.85 19.20 -1.76
N ALA A 7 6.93 18.39 -2.30
CA ALA A 7 7.00 17.96 -3.70
C ALA A 7 6.88 19.14 -4.68
N LEU A 8 5.97 20.10 -4.43
CA LEU A 8 5.86 21.31 -5.25
C LEU A 8 7.17 22.10 -5.28
N VAL A 9 7.80 22.27 -4.12
CA VAL A 9 9.08 22.98 -4.01
C VAL A 9 10.21 22.20 -4.69
N LEU A 10 10.24 20.88 -4.58
CA LEU A 10 11.21 20.00 -5.25
C LEU A 10 11.00 19.92 -6.77
N PHE A 11 9.78 20.10 -7.25
CA PHE A 11 9.46 20.07 -8.68
C PHE A 11 10.04 21.28 -9.43
N LEU A 12 10.09 22.47 -8.82
CA LEU A 12 10.61 23.68 -9.46
C LEU A 12 12.08 23.58 -9.93
N PRO A 13 13.06 23.16 -9.10
CA PRO A 13 14.42 22.97 -9.56
C PRO A 13 14.53 21.80 -10.55
N LEU A 14 13.75 20.72 -10.35
CA LEU A 14 13.75 19.57 -11.25
C LEU A 14 13.30 19.96 -12.68
N MET A 15 12.24 20.78 -12.77
CA MET A 15 11.69 21.31 -14.02
C MET A 15 12.70 22.22 -14.74
N LEU A 16 13.50 22.98 -13.97
CA LEU A 16 14.58 23.82 -14.50
C LEU A 16 15.70 22.97 -15.12
N PHE A 17 16.16 21.92 -14.42
CA PHE A 17 17.23 21.06 -14.91
C PHE A 17 16.83 20.19 -16.11
N ASN A 18 15.56 19.80 -16.23
CA ASN A 18 15.06 19.02 -17.37
C ASN A 18 14.68 19.87 -18.59
N GLY A 19 14.78 21.20 -18.51
CA GLY A 19 14.45 22.11 -19.62
C GLY A 19 12.94 22.23 -19.91
N GLU A 20 12.09 21.76 -18.99
CA GLU A 20 10.64 21.72 -19.16
C GLU A 20 10.00 23.12 -19.14
N PHE A 21 10.67 24.13 -18.55
CA PHE A 21 10.21 25.52 -18.60
C PHE A 21 10.08 26.04 -20.03
N GLY A 22 11.02 25.71 -20.92
CA GLY A 22 10.92 26.09 -22.33
C GLY A 22 9.75 25.38 -23.02
N ALA A 23 9.60 24.08 -22.79
CA ALA A 23 8.54 23.27 -23.39
C ALA A 23 7.13 23.77 -23.01
N VAL A 24 6.93 24.23 -21.77
CA VAL A 24 5.64 24.78 -21.32
C VAL A 24 5.31 26.10 -22.03
N PHE A 25 6.28 26.99 -22.25
CA PHE A 25 6.04 28.26 -22.94
C PHE A 25 5.69 28.12 -24.42
N TYR A 26 6.23 27.10 -25.09
CA TYR A 26 5.95 26.81 -26.50
C TYR A 26 4.80 25.80 -26.69
N PHE A 27 4.06 25.46 -25.65
CA PHE A 27 2.98 24.50 -25.75
C PHE A 27 1.71 25.18 -26.29
N ASP A 28 1.29 24.80 -27.51
CA ASP A 28 0.17 25.43 -28.22
C ASP A 28 -1.17 25.37 -27.48
N ASN A 29 -1.39 24.33 -26.66
CA ASN A 29 -2.63 24.15 -25.90
C ASN A 29 -2.56 24.73 -24.47
N LEU A 30 -1.56 25.53 -24.14
CA LEU A 30 -1.40 26.09 -22.80
C LEU A 30 -2.59 26.98 -22.39
N PHE A 31 -3.28 27.59 -23.36
CA PHE A 31 -4.47 28.42 -23.11
C PHE A 31 -5.79 27.72 -23.43
N ASP A 32 -5.76 26.43 -23.79
CA ASP A 32 -6.97 25.69 -24.07
C ASP A 32 -7.75 25.38 -22.78
N THR A 33 -9.07 25.61 -22.83
CA THR A 33 -9.96 25.40 -21.68
C THR A 33 -10.10 23.91 -21.38
N THR A 34 -10.12 23.05 -22.40
CA THR A 34 -10.22 21.60 -22.21
C THR A 34 -8.98 21.06 -21.52
N PHE A 35 -7.80 21.53 -21.93
CA PHE A 35 -6.54 21.23 -21.26
C PHE A 35 -6.59 21.57 -19.77
N TRP A 36 -7.00 22.78 -19.39
CA TRP A 36 -7.08 23.16 -17.98
C TRP A 36 -8.15 22.39 -17.20
N ILE A 37 -9.31 22.10 -17.80
CA ILE A 37 -10.34 21.26 -17.16
C ILE A 37 -9.75 19.88 -16.86
N LEU A 38 -9.16 19.20 -17.85
CA LEU A 38 -8.56 17.88 -17.66
C LEU A 38 -7.39 17.92 -16.67
N MET A 39 -6.56 18.96 -16.72
CA MET A 39 -5.44 19.17 -15.79
C MET A 39 -5.93 19.34 -14.35
N THR A 40 -6.92 20.23 -14.13
CA THR A 40 -7.50 20.45 -12.80
C THR A 40 -8.22 19.22 -12.29
N PHE A 41 -9.00 18.52 -13.13
CA PHE A 41 -9.64 17.26 -12.75
C PHE A 41 -8.61 16.20 -12.36
N GLY A 42 -7.56 16.01 -13.18
CA GLY A 42 -6.46 15.11 -12.88
C GLY A 42 -5.75 15.47 -11.57
N GLY A 43 -5.51 16.76 -11.34
CA GLY A 43 -4.93 17.27 -10.09
C GLY A 43 -5.80 16.98 -8.87
N ILE A 44 -7.11 17.18 -8.98
CA ILE A 44 -8.09 16.87 -7.91
C ILE A 44 -8.08 15.38 -7.58
N PHE A 45 -8.16 14.51 -8.60
CA PHE A 45 -8.11 13.06 -8.38
C PHE A 45 -6.76 12.59 -7.83
N GLY A 46 -5.65 13.16 -8.31
CA GLY A 46 -4.31 12.88 -7.81
C GLY A 46 -4.14 13.29 -6.34
N PHE A 47 -4.65 14.47 -5.97
CA PHE A 47 -4.68 14.95 -4.59
C PHE A 47 -5.51 14.04 -3.69
N MET A 48 -6.74 13.68 -4.12
CA MET A 48 -7.61 12.77 -3.38
C MET A 48 -6.97 11.40 -3.22
N MET A 49 -6.38 10.83 -4.28
CA MET A 49 -5.66 9.56 -4.21
C MET A 49 -4.51 9.63 -3.21
N GLY A 50 -3.71 10.70 -3.22
CA GLY A 50 -2.63 10.90 -2.25
C GLY A 50 -3.13 10.96 -0.81
N TYR A 51 -4.24 11.67 -0.57
CA TYR A 51 -4.87 11.73 0.75
C TYR A 51 -5.38 10.36 1.23
N VAL A 52 -6.15 9.67 0.39
CA VAL A 52 -6.71 8.35 0.69
C VAL A 52 -5.61 7.31 0.91
N THR A 53 -4.55 7.34 0.10
CA THR A 53 -3.37 6.47 0.25
C THR A 53 -2.70 6.69 1.61
N GLY A 54 -2.47 7.96 1.99
CA GLY A 54 -1.90 8.29 3.29
C GLY A 54 -2.78 7.86 4.46
N TRP A 55 -4.10 7.95 4.32
CA TRP A 55 -5.04 7.45 5.32
C TRP A 55 -5.02 5.91 5.38
N GLN A 56 -4.98 5.23 4.24
CA GLN A 56 -4.94 3.76 4.17
C GLN A 56 -3.67 3.19 4.82
N ILE A 57 -2.51 3.84 4.63
CA ILE A 57 -1.26 3.46 5.30
C ILE A 57 -1.41 3.58 6.82
N GLN A 58 -2.01 4.68 7.30
CA GLN A 58 -2.22 4.90 8.74
C GLN A 58 -3.21 3.92 9.36
N ALA A 59 -4.29 3.57 8.65
CA ALA A 59 -5.31 2.64 9.13
C ALA A 59 -4.86 1.17 9.11
N THR A 60 -3.80 0.84 8.37
CA THR A 60 -3.30 -0.53 8.23
C THR A 60 -1.82 -0.64 8.64
N SER A 61 -0.91 -0.70 7.68
CA SER A 61 0.53 -0.57 7.86
C SER A 61 1.18 -0.26 6.50
N PRO A 62 2.40 0.30 6.44
CA PRO A 62 3.13 0.49 5.18
C PRO A 62 3.28 -0.80 4.37
N LEU A 63 3.46 -1.94 5.05
CA LEU A 63 3.57 -3.26 4.43
C LEU A 63 2.23 -3.73 3.83
N THR A 64 1.15 -3.61 4.59
CA THR A 64 -0.21 -4.01 4.14
C THR A 64 -0.71 -3.13 3.00
N HIS A 65 -0.37 -1.84 3.00
CA HIS A 65 -0.68 -0.95 1.89
C HIS A 65 0.07 -1.35 0.61
N ASN A 66 1.36 -1.69 0.71
CA ASN A 66 2.15 -2.11 -0.46
C ASN A 66 1.63 -3.42 -1.08
N ILE A 67 1.40 -4.45 -0.27
CA ILE A 67 0.87 -5.73 -0.77
C ILE A 67 -0.53 -5.57 -1.38
N SER A 68 -1.37 -4.70 -0.81
CA SER A 68 -2.68 -4.35 -1.37
C SER A 68 -2.54 -3.57 -2.68
N GLY A 69 -1.53 -2.71 -2.82
CA GLY A 69 -1.22 -1.99 -4.04
C GLY A 69 -0.86 -2.94 -5.18
N THR A 70 0.02 -3.90 -4.91
CA THR A 70 0.39 -4.95 -5.87
C THR A 70 -0.82 -5.78 -6.29
N ALA A 71 -1.65 -6.21 -5.33
CA ALA A 71 -2.88 -6.96 -5.62
C ALA A 71 -3.86 -6.16 -6.49
N LYS A 72 -4.04 -4.87 -6.18
CA LYS A 72 -4.89 -3.96 -6.95
C LYS A 72 -4.39 -3.82 -8.39
N ALA A 73 -3.10 -3.61 -8.59
CA ALA A 73 -2.49 -3.49 -9.92
C ALA A 73 -2.60 -4.79 -10.73
N ALA A 74 -2.35 -5.95 -10.10
CA ALA A 74 -2.52 -7.27 -10.73
C ALA A 74 -3.98 -7.52 -11.11
N ALA A 75 -4.93 -7.24 -10.21
CA ALA A 75 -6.35 -7.39 -10.49
C ALA A 75 -6.81 -6.45 -11.63
N GLN A 76 -6.36 -5.19 -11.61
CA GLN A 76 -6.64 -4.22 -12.67
C GLN A 76 -6.11 -4.71 -14.03
N THR A 77 -4.92 -5.28 -14.04
CA THR A 77 -4.29 -5.82 -15.26
C THR A 77 -5.06 -7.01 -15.81
N VAL A 78 -5.48 -7.95 -14.96
CA VAL A 78 -6.30 -9.10 -15.37
C VAL A 78 -7.67 -8.65 -15.88
N MET A 79 -8.33 -7.72 -15.19
CA MET A 79 -9.61 -7.14 -15.65
C MET A 79 -9.48 -6.44 -17.00
N ALA A 80 -8.41 -5.68 -17.23
CA ALA A 80 -8.16 -5.03 -18.50
C ALA A 80 -7.99 -6.04 -19.65
N VAL A 81 -7.20 -7.11 -19.44
CA VAL A 81 -7.01 -8.16 -20.45
C VAL A 81 -8.32 -8.87 -20.78
N MET A 82 -9.17 -9.14 -19.78
CA MET A 82 -10.50 -9.71 -20.02
C MET A 82 -11.41 -8.75 -20.79
N TRP A 83 -11.40 -7.46 -20.46
CA TRP A 83 -12.24 -6.45 -21.12
C TRP A 83 -11.84 -6.23 -22.57
N TYR A 84 -10.54 -6.07 -22.84
CA TYR A 84 -10.01 -5.87 -24.21
C TYR A 84 -9.87 -7.17 -25.00
N SER A 85 -10.24 -8.33 -24.42
CA SER A 85 -10.13 -9.65 -25.04
C SER A 85 -8.71 -9.94 -25.57
N GLU A 86 -7.69 -9.51 -24.84
CA GLU A 86 -6.30 -9.72 -25.25
C GLU A 86 -5.86 -11.18 -24.99
N VAL A 87 -5.24 -11.81 -25.98
CA VAL A 87 -4.70 -13.16 -25.84
C VAL A 87 -3.30 -13.09 -25.20
N LYS A 88 -3.16 -13.68 -24.01
CA LYS A 88 -1.89 -13.73 -23.27
C LYS A 88 -1.41 -15.17 -23.10
N THR A 89 -0.09 -15.32 -22.93
CA THR A 89 0.55 -16.63 -22.72
C THR A 89 0.11 -17.25 -21.40
N MET A 90 0.10 -18.59 -21.32
CA MET A 90 -0.24 -19.29 -20.07
C MET A 90 0.65 -18.89 -18.89
N LEU A 91 1.93 -18.61 -19.14
CA LEU A 91 2.87 -18.16 -18.11
C LEU A 91 2.48 -16.80 -17.49
N TRP A 92 1.92 -15.90 -18.31
CA TRP A 92 1.43 -14.60 -17.84
C TRP A 92 0.21 -14.75 -16.92
N TRP A 93 -0.69 -15.69 -17.24
CA TRP A 93 -1.83 -16.03 -16.40
C TRP A 93 -1.39 -16.65 -15.08
N THR A 94 -0.46 -17.61 -15.11
CA THR A 94 0.10 -18.20 -13.90
C THR A 94 0.78 -17.16 -13.01
N SER A 95 1.54 -16.24 -13.59
CA SER A 95 2.19 -15.15 -12.84
C SER A 95 1.18 -14.25 -12.12
N ASN A 96 0.16 -13.76 -12.82
CA ASN A 96 -0.89 -12.94 -12.20
C ASN A 96 -1.67 -13.73 -11.14
N PHE A 97 -1.94 -15.01 -11.39
CA PHE A 97 -2.61 -15.88 -10.42
C PHE A 97 -1.79 -16.03 -9.14
N VAL A 98 -0.47 -16.28 -9.25
CA VAL A 98 0.43 -16.39 -8.10
C VAL A 98 0.48 -15.09 -7.30
N VAL A 99 0.53 -13.93 -7.97
CA VAL A 99 0.52 -12.62 -7.30
C VAL A 99 -0.79 -12.40 -6.53
N LEU A 100 -1.93 -12.62 -7.18
CA LEU A 100 -3.24 -12.45 -6.54
C LEU A 100 -3.45 -13.43 -5.38
N PHE A 101 -3.09 -14.69 -5.58
CA PHE A 101 -3.20 -15.72 -4.55
C PHE A 101 -2.26 -15.44 -3.37
N GLY A 102 -1.00 -15.07 -3.63
CA GLY A 102 -0.03 -14.73 -2.60
C GLY A 102 -0.47 -13.53 -1.77
N SER A 103 -0.98 -12.48 -2.42
CA SER A 103 -1.56 -11.33 -1.73
C SER A 103 -2.77 -11.73 -0.87
N ALA A 104 -3.67 -12.56 -1.39
CA ALA A 104 -4.85 -13.03 -0.64
C ALA A 104 -4.47 -13.91 0.57
N ALA A 105 -3.51 -14.82 0.40
CA ALA A 105 -3.01 -15.67 1.48
C ALA A 105 -2.36 -14.85 2.60
N TYR A 106 -1.56 -13.84 2.24
CA TYR A 106 -1.00 -12.90 3.21
C TYR A 106 -2.10 -12.16 3.98
N THR A 107 -3.08 -11.59 3.28
CA THR A 107 -4.21 -10.89 3.92
C THR A 107 -4.98 -11.81 4.87
N TYR A 108 -5.15 -13.08 4.51
CA TYR A 108 -5.83 -14.07 5.35
C TYR A 108 -5.09 -14.34 6.66
N VAL A 109 -3.78 -14.56 6.59
CA VAL A 109 -2.93 -14.78 7.78
C VAL A 109 -2.91 -13.52 8.64
N GLN A 110 -2.70 -12.36 8.03
CA GLN A 110 -2.66 -11.08 8.73
C GLN A 110 -3.98 -10.80 9.44
N LYS A 111 -5.12 -11.08 8.78
CA LYS A 111 -6.45 -10.96 9.40
C LYS A 111 -6.57 -11.84 10.65
N ARG A 112 -6.17 -13.10 10.58
CA ARG A 112 -6.19 -14.01 11.75
C ARG A 112 -5.29 -13.53 12.89
N VAL A 113 -4.14 -12.92 12.58
CA VAL A 113 -3.24 -12.33 13.59
C VAL A 113 -3.90 -11.13 14.27
N MET A 114 -4.55 -10.24 13.50
CA MET A 114 -5.30 -9.11 14.07
C MET A 114 -6.52 -9.56 14.88
N ASP A 115 -7.28 -10.55 14.40
CA ASP A 115 -8.46 -11.07 15.10
C ASP A 115 -8.08 -11.70 16.45
N LYS A 116 -6.97 -12.47 16.49
CA LYS A 116 -6.41 -13.00 17.74
C LYS A 116 -5.97 -11.89 18.71
N LYS A 117 -5.37 -10.81 18.19
CA LYS A 117 -4.94 -9.65 18.97
C LYS A 117 -6.13 -8.87 19.55
N ASN A 118 -7.23 -8.75 18.80
CA ASN A 118 -8.45 -8.04 19.23
C ASN A 118 -9.34 -8.88 20.16
N SER A 119 -9.27 -10.22 20.11
CA SER A 119 -10.09 -11.12 20.93
C SER A 119 -9.59 -11.29 22.39
N GLY A 120 -8.66 -10.45 22.86
CA GLY A 120 -8.22 -10.43 24.27
C GLY A 120 -7.00 -11.31 24.61
N ALA A 121 -6.40 -12.02 23.66
CA ALA A 121 -5.11 -12.68 23.86
C ALA A 121 -3.98 -11.70 23.53
N SER A 122 -3.74 -10.73 24.42
CA SER A 122 -2.59 -9.85 24.27
C SER A 122 -1.30 -10.70 24.37
N PRO A 123 -0.34 -10.61 23.42
CA PRO A 123 0.92 -11.35 23.50
C PRO A 123 1.73 -11.00 24.76
N VAL A 124 1.44 -9.85 25.38
CA VAL A 124 1.97 -9.45 26.70
C VAL A 124 1.38 -10.29 27.84
N SER A 125 0.11 -10.70 27.75
CA SER A 125 -0.54 -11.58 28.74
C SER A 125 -0.07 -13.03 28.61
N GLN A 126 0.25 -13.46 27.39
CA GLN A 126 0.81 -14.79 27.13
C GLN A 126 2.29 -14.86 27.55
N ALA A 127 3.11 -13.87 27.19
CA ALA A 127 4.48 -13.78 27.68
C ALA A 127 4.54 -13.70 29.21
N LYS A 128 3.66 -12.90 29.84
CA LYS A 128 3.57 -12.80 31.30
C LYS A 128 3.04 -14.09 31.94
N SER A 129 2.12 -14.82 31.31
CA SER A 129 1.65 -16.12 31.80
C SER A 129 2.69 -17.22 31.65
N ASP A 130 3.47 -17.20 30.58
CA ASP A 130 4.54 -18.16 30.33
C ASP A 130 5.74 -17.89 31.25
N GLU A 131 6.07 -16.62 31.54
CA GLU A 131 7.07 -16.22 32.53
C GLU A 131 6.65 -16.59 33.96
N ILE A 132 5.39 -16.35 34.35
CA ILE A 132 4.86 -16.74 35.66
C ILE A 132 4.86 -18.27 35.83
N LYS A 133 4.56 -19.05 34.77
CA LYS A 133 4.61 -20.51 34.80
C LYS A 133 6.02 -21.07 34.89
N LEU A 134 7.01 -20.40 34.29
CA LEU A 134 8.42 -20.79 34.39
C LEU A 134 8.93 -20.52 35.81
N LEU A 135 8.68 -19.32 36.36
CA LEU A 135 9.08 -18.97 37.72
C LEU A 135 8.41 -19.83 38.81
N GLY A 136 7.16 -20.26 38.60
CA GLY A 136 6.47 -21.18 39.51
C GLY A 136 7.02 -22.61 39.47
N ARG A 137 7.58 -23.05 38.34
CA ARG A 137 8.14 -24.40 38.19
C ARG A 137 9.53 -24.53 38.82
N ASP A 138 10.28 -23.42 38.88
CA ASP A 138 11.60 -23.39 39.51
C ASP A 138 11.50 -23.41 41.05
N GLY A 139 10.42 -22.87 41.63
CA GLY A 139 10.17 -22.91 43.07
C GLY A 139 9.76 -24.29 43.61
N GLU A 140 9.01 -25.09 42.84
CA GLU A 140 8.66 -26.46 43.25
C GLU A 140 9.84 -27.45 43.17
N ALA A 141 10.87 -27.13 42.37
CA ALA A 141 12.07 -27.96 42.26
C ALA A 141 13.04 -27.78 43.45
N GLU A 142 12.95 -26.68 44.20
CA GLU A 142 13.84 -26.39 45.34
C GLU A 142 13.29 -26.85 46.70
N GLU A 143 11.99 -27.15 46.81
CA GLU A 143 11.33 -27.55 48.07
C GLU A 143 11.23 -29.08 48.26
N SER A 144 11.87 -29.87 47.39
CA SER A 144 11.81 -31.36 47.38
C SER A 144 13.15 -32.06 47.67
N VAL A 145 14.11 -31.37 48.31
CA VAL A 145 15.38 -31.95 48.79
C VAL A 145 15.50 -31.85 50.31
#